data_AF-A0A1S9B3A3-F1
#
_entry.id   AF-A0A1S9B3A3-F1
#
_cell.length_a   1.000
_cell.length_b   1.000
_cell.length_c   1.000
_cell.angle_alpha   90.00
_cell.angle_beta   90.00
_cell.angle_gamma   90.00
#
_symmetry.space_group_name_H-M   'P 1'
#
loop_
_entity.id
_entity.type
_entity.pdbx_description
1 polymer ?
#
loop_
_entity_poly.entity_id
_entity_poly.type
_entity_poly.pdbx_seq_one_letter_code
_entity_poly.pdbx_strand_id
1 'polypeptide(L)'
;MATLVSTLARETDLADADITAAVERLLAIKSGIKAHWVDVSTAQGIVTLSGYADHLLARERAEEIAQAVRGVRGVINTIDVRAWVDLPDVTLRRDVEEALLQDAITCHYEVSCTAREGRVMVLGDVPTWSDKDLVLHVVKSVRGVRAVEDHLRSPAGLGHAAASGAELAAALEELLAWDVRLNSALVQVRPDDGAGLVLRGYVGSAAERRDVVRAAWRVGAAAVEAAGLLVAPAARNDALRGDKHAPRADAEIQQAIRDSFFYDLRVRSDEPEVDVQHGQVTLRGCVDSLRARQAAEQDALGVVGVLSVSNYLRVRPRQPAADTSIQVHVQAALLRDPYLQRFALEVVACNGQVRLYGTVDSHYEKQRATEVAASLRGVVAVDNGLTVPAWPTAGGSDYYACYLAYDPAAPASDLPNATLQQRIEQQLAWTPLLATQPITVAVRRGQATLTGTVDTWLDRQAAALCAHEGGAGSVRNLLRVRAPGPAA
;
A
#
# COMPACT_ATOMS: atom_id res chain seq x y z
N MET A 1 -11.07 -11.62 31.66
CA MET A 1 -9.97 -10.72 31.22
C MET A 1 -8.61 -11.22 31.69
N ALA A 2 -8.35 -11.40 32.99
CA ALA A 2 -7.05 -11.92 33.49
C ALA A 2 -6.68 -13.33 32.96
N THR A 3 -7.66 -14.23 32.83
CA THR A 3 -7.46 -15.58 32.28
C THR A 3 -7.23 -15.62 30.77
N LEU A 4 -7.73 -14.62 30.03
CA LEU A 4 -7.48 -14.46 28.58
C LEU A 4 -6.07 -13.90 28.32
N VAL A 5 -5.61 -12.98 29.17
CA VAL A 5 -4.23 -12.46 29.14
C VAL A 5 -3.22 -13.57 29.45
N SER A 6 -3.56 -14.49 30.36
CA SER A 6 -2.71 -15.64 30.73
C SER A 6 -2.57 -16.70 29.63
N THR A 7 -3.57 -16.87 28.74
CA THR A 7 -3.49 -17.81 27.61
C THR A 7 -2.85 -17.20 26.37
N LEU A 8 -2.97 -15.87 26.18
CA LEU A 8 -2.28 -15.15 25.10
C LEU A 8 -0.75 -15.16 25.25
N ALA A 9 -0.24 -15.38 26.46
CA ALA A 9 1.20 -15.36 26.77
C ALA A 9 1.97 -16.64 26.42
N ARG A 10 1.32 -17.66 25.82
CA ARG A 10 1.92 -19.01 25.68
C ARG A 10 2.23 -19.48 24.26
N GLU A 11 1.88 -18.71 23.23
CA GLU A 11 2.29 -18.99 21.85
C GLU A 11 3.61 -18.29 21.53
N THR A 12 4.70 -19.05 21.73
CA THR A 12 6.04 -18.88 21.14
C THR A 12 6.44 -17.44 20.82
N ASP A 13 7.15 -16.79 21.75
CA ASP A 13 8.00 -15.65 21.42
C ASP A 13 8.91 -16.08 20.26
N LEU A 14 8.61 -15.59 19.05
CA LEU A 14 9.47 -15.79 17.88
C LEU A 14 10.85 -15.25 18.27
N ALA A 15 11.90 -16.05 18.06
CA ALA A 15 13.23 -15.60 18.39
C ALA A 15 13.58 -14.40 17.52
N ASP A 16 14.19 -13.37 18.11
CA ASP A 16 14.61 -12.16 17.39
C ASP A 16 15.55 -12.50 16.21
N ALA A 17 16.33 -13.57 16.32
CA ALA A 17 17.16 -14.09 15.25
C ALA A 17 16.33 -14.56 14.04
N ASP A 18 15.20 -15.23 14.27
CA ASP A 18 14.32 -15.69 13.20
C ASP A 18 13.60 -14.51 12.53
N ILE A 19 13.18 -13.52 13.33
CA ILE A 19 12.59 -12.26 12.82
C ILE A 19 13.60 -11.53 11.95
N THR A 20 14.85 -11.40 12.41
CA THR A 20 15.94 -10.74 11.66
C THR A 20 16.16 -11.43 10.32
N ALA A 21 16.30 -12.76 10.33
CA ALA A 21 16.49 -13.54 9.11
C ALA A 21 15.30 -13.45 8.14
N ALA A 22 14.08 -13.32 8.66
CA ALA A 22 12.88 -13.12 7.84
C ALA A 22 12.87 -11.74 7.18
N VAL A 23 13.19 -10.68 7.93
CA VAL A 23 13.28 -9.30 7.42
C VAL A 23 14.37 -9.19 6.35
N GLU A 24 15.58 -9.66 6.62
CA GLU A 24 16.70 -9.65 5.65
C GLU A 24 16.33 -10.35 4.35
N ARG A 25 15.68 -11.51 4.46
CA ARG A 25 15.21 -12.27 3.30
C ARG A 25 14.18 -11.49 2.50
N LEU A 26 13.19 -10.86 3.14
CA LEU A 26 12.17 -10.08 2.44
C LEU A 26 12.78 -8.85 1.76
N LEU A 27 13.72 -8.16 2.41
CA LEU A 27 14.46 -7.06 1.80
C LEU A 27 15.24 -7.52 0.57
N ALA A 28 15.80 -8.74 0.58
CA ALA A 28 16.52 -9.31 -0.55
C ALA A 28 15.60 -9.76 -1.72
N ILE A 29 14.37 -10.17 -1.44
CA ILE A 29 13.41 -10.64 -2.45
C ILE A 29 12.63 -9.48 -3.08
N LYS A 30 12.22 -8.49 -2.28
CA LYS A 30 11.40 -7.39 -2.77
C LYS A 30 12.31 -6.34 -3.43
N SER A 31 12.06 -6.05 -4.70
CA SER A 31 12.71 -4.98 -5.46
C SER A 31 12.40 -3.59 -4.91
N GLY A 32 13.13 -2.57 -5.37
CA GLY A 32 12.99 -1.19 -4.89
C GLY A 32 13.83 -0.87 -3.66
N ILE A 33 14.67 -1.80 -3.21
CA ILE A 33 15.66 -1.58 -2.16
C ILE A 33 16.92 -2.35 -2.52
N LYS A 34 18.08 -1.76 -2.21
CA LYS A 34 19.36 -2.46 -2.29
C LYS A 34 19.62 -3.12 -0.94
N ALA A 35 19.16 -4.35 -0.77
CA ALA A 35 19.19 -5.07 0.50
C ALA A 35 20.59 -5.10 1.15
N HIS A 36 21.65 -5.23 0.34
CA HIS A 36 23.04 -5.27 0.81
C HIS A 36 23.57 -3.93 1.39
N TRP A 37 22.77 -2.85 1.35
CA TRP A 37 23.09 -1.58 2.02
C TRP A 37 22.33 -1.40 3.33
N VAL A 38 21.42 -2.32 3.67
CA VAL A 38 20.57 -2.22 4.86
C VAL A 38 20.96 -3.33 5.82
N ASP A 39 21.39 -2.94 7.01
CA ASP A 39 21.64 -3.84 8.13
C ASP A 39 20.38 -3.95 8.98
N VAL A 40 20.10 -5.14 9.47
CA VAL A 40 18.92 -5.44 10.28
C VAL A 40 19.37 -5.99 11.63
N SER A 41 18.79 -5.46 12.71
CA SER A 41 18.94 -6.05 14.04
C SER A 41 17.59 -6.06 14.74
N THR A 42 17.31 -7.09 15.53
CA THR A 42 16.04 -7.20 16.25
C THR A 42 16.29 -7.41 17.74
N ALA A 43 15.55 -6.69 18.58
CA ALA A 43 15.53 -6.89 20.02
C ALA A 43 14.10 -6.80 20.55
N GLN A 44 13.62 -7.86 21.19
CA GLN A 44 12.26 -7.97 21.74
C GLN A 44 11.16 -7.68 20.70
N GLY A 45 11.37 -8.14 19.46
CA GLY A 45 10.52 -7.86 18.30
C GLY A 45 10.57 -6.43 17.76
N ILE A 46 11.46 -5.56 18.27
CA ILE A 46 11.71 -4.23 17.70
C ILE A 46 12.86 -4.34 16.72
N VAL A 47 12.57 -4.08 15.44
CA VAL A 47 13.56 -4.14 14.36
C VAL A 47 14.21 -2.78 14.20
N THR A 48 15.54 -2.72 14.29
CA THR A 48 16.31 -1.53 13.92
C THR A 48 16.90 -1.75 12.53
N LEU A 49 16.57 -0.85 11.61
CA LEU A 49 17.15 -0.78 10.27
C LEU A 49 18.22 0.31 10.26
N SER A 50 19.44 -0.03 9.85
CA SER A 50 20.56 0.92 9.67
C SER A 50 21.24 0.73 8.32
N GLY A 51 22.18 1.60 7.97
CA GLY A 51 22.89 1.55 6.69
C GLY A 51 22.47 2.69 5.75
N TYR A 52 22.32 2.41 4.46
CA TYR A 52 22.16 3.43 3.42
C TYR A 52 21.01 3.14 2.45
N ALA A 53 20.33 4.20 2.03
CA ALA A 53 19.42 4.20 0.89
C ALA A 53 19.80 5.32 -0.09
N ASP A 54 19.51 5.13 -1.38
CA ASP A 54 19.78 6.12 -2.42
C ASP A 54 18.74 7.24 -2.50
N HIS A 55 17.54 7.02 -1.94
CA HIS A 55 16.47 8.01 -1.89
C HIS A 55 15.48 7.72 -0.75
N LEU A 56 14.66 8.72 -0.42
CA LEU A 56 13.74 8.65 0.72
C LEU A 56 12.67 7.56 0.57
N LEU A 57 12.18 7.29 -0.65
CA LEU A 57 11.22 6.20 -0.88
C LEU A 57 11.78 4.80 -0.58
N ALA A 58 13.07 4.53 -0.79
CA ALA A 58 13.67 3.23 -0.51
C ALA A 58 13.83 3.05 1.00
N ARG A 59 14.19 4.13 1.71
CA ARG A 59 14.20 4.16 3.18
C ARG A 59 12.83 3.81 3.75
N GLU A 60 11.76 4.44 3.25
CA GLU A 60 10.39 4.16 3.71
C GLU A 60 9.95 2.75 3.34
N ARG A 61 10.24 2.31 2.11
CA ARG A 61 9.93 0.95 1.67
C ARG A 61 10.59 -0.12 2.54
N ALA A 62 11.82 0.10 3.02
CA ALA A 62 12.51 -0.84 3.91
C ALA A 62 11.74 -1.02 5.23
N GLU A 63 11.24 0.09 5.78
CA GLU A 63 10.40 0.09 6.97
C GLU A 63 9.06 -0.59 6.72
N GLU A 64 8.40 -0.33 5.59
CA GLU A 64 7.14 -1.00 5.24
C GLU A 64 7.30 -2.52 5.12
N ILE A 65 8.41 -2.98 4.52
CA ILE A 65 8.71 -4.41 4.40
C ILE A 65 8.98 -5.04 5.77
N ALA A 66 9.76 -4.38 6.62
CA ALA A 66 10.00 -4.86 7.98
C ALA A 66 8.71 -4.91 8.81
N GLN A 67 7.85 -3.91 8.71
CA GLN A 67 6.55 -3.87 9.40
C GLN A 67 5.59 -4.99 8.96
N ALA A 68 5.76 -5.49 7.73
CA ALA A 68 4.98 -6.57 7.17
C ALA A 68 5.44 -7.97 7.61
N VAL A 69 6.50 -8.10 8.43
CA VAL A 69 6.96 -9.39 8.95
C VAL A 69 6.24 -9.76 10.25
N ARG A 70 5.74 -10.99 10.32
CA ARG A 70 5.16 -11.56 11.56
C ARG A 70 6.20 -11.54 12.69
N GLY A 71 5.79 -11.03 13.85
CA GLY A 71 6.67 -10.92 15.02
C GLY A 71 7.27 -9.53 15.22
N VAL A 72 7.28 -8.70 14.17
CA VAL A 72 7.74 -7.31 14.28
C VAL A 72 6.70 -6.48 15.03
N ARG A 73 7.11 -5.94 16.17
CA ARG A 73 6.30 -5.09 17.06
C ARG A 73 6.47 -3.60 16.78
N GLY A 74 7.62 -3.23 16.24
CA GLY A 74 7.95 -1.86 15.85
C GLY A 74 9.22 -1.84 15.01
N VAL A 75 9.39 -0.77 14.25
CA VAL A 75 10.58 -0.55 13.42
C VAL A 75 11.20 0.79 13.80
N ILE A 76 12.49 0.79 14.08
CA ILE A 76 13.31 1.98 14.25
C ILE A 76 14.14 2.11 12.98
N ASN A 77 13.79 3.07 12.12
CA ASN A 77 14.44 3.27 10.84
C ASN A 77 15.50 4.37 10.94
N THR A 78 16.76 3.96 11.02
CA THR A 78 17.94 4.85 11.10
C THR A 78 18.77 4.86 9.82
N ILE A 79 18.22 4.35 8.71
CA ILE A 79 18.89 4.32 7.41
C ILE A 79 19.17 5.77 6.94
N ASP A 80 20.43 6.03 6.56
CA ASP A 80 20.89 7.31 6.04
C ASP A 80 20.61 7.41 4.52
N VAL A 81 20.06 8.54 4.07
CA VAL A 81 19.70 8.75 2.65
C VAL A 81 20.84 9.48 1.95
N ARG A 82 21.56 8.74 1.10
CA ARG A 82 22.69 9.25 0.32
C ARG A 82 22.35 9.27 -1.16
N ALA A 83 21.99 10.44 -1.66
CA ALA A 83 21.83 10.61 -3.10
C ALA A 83 23.22 10.56 -3.78
N TRP A 84 23.35 9.69 -4.79
CA TRP A 84 24.58 9.49 -5.56
C TRP A 84 24.98 10.69 -6.42
N VAL A 85 24.03 11.57 -6.70
CA VAL A 85 24.22 12.81 -7.45
C VAL A 85 23.68 13.95 -6.62
N ASP A 86 24.52 14.92 -6.28
CA ASP A 86 24.08 16.20 -5.72
C ASP A 86 23.39 16.99 -6.84
N LEU A 87 22.06 17.03 -6.77
CA LEU A 87 21.27 17.93 -7.60
C LEU A 87 21.40 19.35 -7.03
N PRO A 88 21.72 20.37 -7.85
CA PRO A 88 21.71 21.75 -7.39
C PRO A 88 20.36 22.11 -6.79
N ASP A 89 20.35 22.81 -5.66
CA ASP A 89 19.12 23.15 -4.93
C ASP A 89 18.08 23.86 -5.81
N VAL A 90 18.54 24.69 -6.77
CA VAL A 90 17.65 25.36 -7.73
C VAL A 90 16.92 24.37 -8.65
N THR A 91 17.62 23.31 -9.08
CA THR A 91 17.04 22.24 -9.92
C THR A 91 16.13 21.37 -9.09
N LEU A 92 16.55 20.98 -7.88
CA LEU A 92 15.73 20.19 -6.97
C LEU A 92 14.41 20.89 -6.63
N ARG A 93 14.46 22.18 -6.24
CA ARG A 93 13.27 22.98 -5.95
C ARG A 93 12.34 23.03 -7.16
N ARG A 94 12.86 23.34 -8.36
CA ARG A 94 12.06 23.39 -9.58
C ARG A 94 11.41 22.03 -9.90
N ASP A 95 12.17 20.94 -9.79
CA ASP A 95 11.67 19.60 -10.07
C ASP A 95 10.56 19.19 -9.07
N VAL A 96 10.65 19.62 -7.81
CA VAL A 96 9.59 19.45 -6.80
C VAL A 96 8.35 20.30 -7.09
N GLU A 97 8.52 21.59 -7.39
CA GLU A 97 7.42 22.48 -7.77
C GLU A 97 6.67 21.95 -9.00
N GLU A 98 7.40 21.45 -10.00
CA GLU A 98 6.80 20.87 -11.19
C GLU A 98 6.08 19.54 -10.89
N ALA A 99 6.61 18.69 -10.00
CA ALA A 99 5.93 17.47 -9.59
C ALA A 99 4.59 17.76 -8.91
N LEU A 100 4.55 18.72 -7.98
CA LEU A 100 3.33 19.15 -7.30
C LEU A 100 2.30 19.77 -8.25
N LEU A 101 2.76 20.55 -9.24
CA LEU A 101 1.90 21.21 -10.22
C LEU A 101 1.28 20.24 -11.25
N GLN A 102 1.98 19.15 -11.58
CA GLN A 102 1.51 18.19 -12.58
C GLN A 102 0.71 17.02 -11.99
N ASP A 103 0.79 16.77 -10.68
CA ASP A 103 -0.06 15.78 -10.02
C ASP A 103 -1.54 16.21 -10.08
N ALA A 104 -2.42 15.25 -10.39
CA ALA A 104 -3.83 15.49 -10.63
C ALA A 104 -4.60 16.03 -9.40
N ILE A 105 -4.07 15.82 -8.20
CA ILE A 105 -4.71 16.23 -6.95
C ILE A 105 -3.98 17.44 -6.38
N THR A 106 -2.65 17.37 -6.20
CA THR A 106 -1.91 18.44 -5.50
C THR A 106 -1.83 19.74 -6.28
N CYS A 107 -2.09 19.72 -7.60
CA CYS A 107 -2.09 20.92 -8.43
C CYS A 107 -3.11 22.01 -8.01
N HIS A 108 -4.06 21.67 -7.15
CA HIS A 108 -5.06 22.60 -6.61
C HIS A 108 -4.64 23.24 -5.28
N TYR A 109 -3.51 22.84 -4.69
CA TYR A 109 -3.06 23.33 -3.39
C TYR A 109 -2.06 24.47 -3.54
N GLU A 110 -2.19 25.48 -2.69
CA GLU A 110 -1.23 26.59 -2.58
C GLU A 110 -0.05 26.16 -1.72
N VAL A 111 0.77 25.26 -2.26
CA VAL A 111 1.97 24.76 -1.60
C VAL A 111 3.21 25.35 -2.26
N SER A 112 4.12 25.83 -1.43
CA SER A 112 5.45 26.31 -1.82
C SER A 112 6.52 25.44 -1.17
N CYS A 113 7.70 25.39 -1.79
CA CYS A 113 8.82 24.67 -1.19
C CYS A 113 10.13 25.44 -1.34
N THR A 114 11.06 25.13 -0.43
CA THR A 114 12.46 25.55 -0.54
C THR A 114 13.33 24.31 -0.44
N ALA A 115 14.44 24.29 -1.18
CA ALA A 115 15.39 23.18 -1.18
C ALA A 115 16.76 23.67 -0.75
N ARG A 116 17.40 22.93 0.15
CA ARG A 116 18.78 23.18 0.60
C ARG A 116 19.49 21.87 0.90
N GLU A 117 20.60 21.60 0.22
CA GLU A 117 21.43 20.41 0.42
C GLU A 117 20.64 19.08 0.35
N GLY A 118 19.63 19.01 -0.53
CA GLY A 118 18.74 17.85 -0.64
C GLY A 118 17.63 17.78 0.42
N ARG A 119 17.55 18.72 1.36
CA ARG A 119 16.42 18.87 2.28
C ARG A 119 15.39 19.79 1.66
N VAL A 120 14.13 19.36 1.61
CA VAL A 120 13.02 20.14 1.07
C VAL A 120 12.08 20.54 2.19
N MET A 121 11.96 21.83 2.45
CA MET A 121 10.97 22.38 3.37
C MET A 121 9.71 22.76 2.59
N VAL A 122 8.57 22.25 3.03
CA VAL A 122 7.27 22.43 2.37
C VAL A 122 6.35 23.27 3.25
N LEU A 123 5.77 24.32 2.68
CA LEU A 123 4.96 25.34 3.36
C LEU A 123 3.66 25.57 2.59
N GLY A 124 2.54 25.66 3.28
CA GLY A 124 1.24 25.90 2.67
C GLY A 124 0.08 25.45 3.56
N ASP A 125 -1.14 25.68 3.08
CA ASP A 125 -2.36 25.18 3.71
C ASP A 125 -2.93 24.04 2.86
N VAL A 126 -3.24 22.92 3.52
CA VAL A 126 -3.87 21.76 2.91
C VAL A 126 -5.18 21.43 3.65
N PRO A 127 -6.23 20.97 2.97
CA PRO A 127 -7.53 20.78 3.63
C PRO A 127 -7.53 19.75 4.76
N THR A 128 -6.80 18.64 4.59
CA THR A 128 -6.78 17.51 5.53
C THR A 128 -5.39 16.94 5.76
N TRP A 129 -5.25 16.08 6.77
CA TRP A 129 -4.03 15.30 6.99
C TRP A 129 -3.73 14.32 5.85
N SER A 130 -4.75 13.76 5.19
CA SER A 130 -4.58 12.92 4.01
C SER A 130 -3.96 13.71 2.84
N ASP A 131 -4.35 14.98 2.66
CA ASP A 131 -3.75 15.86 1.65
C ASP A 131 -2.30 16.17 1.97
N LYS A 132 -2.00 16.36 3.25
CA LYS A 132 -0.64 16.53 3.76
C LYS A 132 0.23 15.34 3.38
N ASP A 133 -0.23 14.12 3.66
CA ASP A 133 0.51 12.89 3.34
C ASP A 133 0.73 12.74 1.84
N LEU A 134 -0.27 13.09 1.01
CA LEU A 134 -0.13 13.08 -0.44
C LEU A 134 0.94 14.08 -0.93
N VAL A 135 0.90 15.32 -0.45
CA VAL A 135 1.90 16.34 -0.81
C VAL A 135 3.29 15.88 -0.40
N LEU A 136 3.46 15.37 0.82
CA LEU A 136 4.74 14.84 1.26
C LEU A 136 5.17 13.65 0.40
N HIS A 137 4.27 12.75 0.02
CA HIS A 137 4.59 11.62 -0.86
C HIS A 137 5.05 12.07 -2.25
N VAL A 138 4.40 13.07 -2.86
CA VAL A 138 4.82 13.64 -4.15
C VAL A 138 6.22 14.25 -4.03
N VAL A 139 6.49 15.01 -2.97
CA VAL A 139 7.82 15.60 -2.72
C VAL A 139 8.88 14.51 -2.55
N LYS A 140 8.60 13.48 -1.75
CA LYS A 140 9.50 12.33 -1.54
C LYS A 140 9.76 11.53 -2.83
N SER A 141 8.84 11.61 -3.79
CA SER A 141 8.93 10.94 -5.08
C SER A 141 9.83 11.65 -6.10
N VAL A 142 10.45 12.77 -5.73
CA VAL A 142 11.41 13.48 -6.58
C VAL A 142 12.84 13.07 -6.22
N ARG A 143 13.63 12.74 -7.25
CA ARG A 143 15.06 12.43 -7.13
C ARG A 143 15.81 13.57 -6.47
N GLY A 144 16.82 13.22 -5.66
CA GLY A 144 17.63 14.19 -4.94
C GLY A 144 17.02 14.66 -3.60
N VAL A 145 15.74 14.38 -3.33
CA VAL A 145 15.15 14.63 -2.01
C VAL A 145 15.71 13.61 -1.00
N ARG A 146 16.46 14.12 -0.02
CA ARG A 146 17.10 13.35 1.06
C ARG A 146 16.28 13.41 2.35
N ALA A 147 15.67 14.55 2.63
CA ALA A 147 14.75 14.73 3.75
C ALA A 147 13.67 15.74 3.40
N VAL A 148 12.52 15.63 4.07
CA VAL A 148 11.41 16.57 3.92
C VAL A 148 11.09 17.17 5.28
N GLU A 149 11.08 18.49 5.36
CA GLU A 149 10.67 19.26 6.52
C GLU A 149 9.23 19.74 6.28
N ASP A 150 8.32 19.19 7.07
CA ASP A 150 6.89 19.42 6.93
C ASP A 150 6.42 20.60 7.79
N HIS A 151 6.07 21.71 7.13
CA HIS A 151 5.43 22.89 7.73
C HIS A 151 4.07 23.18 7.09
N LEU A 152 3.42 22.17 6.53
CA LEU A 152 2.05 22.28 6.03
C LEU A 152 1.09 22.42 7.21
N ARG A 153 0.11 23.32 7.06
CA ARG A 153 -0.98 23.50 8.01
C ARG A 153 -2.24 22.85 7.47
N SER A 154 -3.00 22.21 8.35
CA SER A 154 -4.35 21.72 8.06
C SER A 154 -5.35 22.45 8.96
N PRO A 155 -5.74 23.69 8.62
CA PRO A 155 -6.71 24.43 9.43
C PRO A 155 -8.06 23.70 9.44
N ALA A 156 -8.66 23.60 10.64
CA ALA A 156 -9.97 22.96 10.82
C ALA A 156 -11.04 23.67 9.96
N GLY A 157 -11.80 22.91 9.16
CA GLY A 157 -12.95 23.39 8.41
C GLY A 157 -12.85 23.38 6.88
N LEU A 158 -11.74 22.93 6.28
CA LEU A 158 -11.61 22.83 4.80
C LEU A 158 -11.94 21.45 4.22
N GLY A 159 -11.98 20.38 5.01
CA GLY A 159 -12.30 19.02 4.55
C GLY A 159 -13.60 18.46 5.14
N HIS A 160 -13.65 18.37 6.46
CA HIS A 160 -14.81 17.92 7.21
C HIS A 160 -15.28 19.08 8.11
N ALA A 161 -16.59 19.32 8.20
CA ALA A 161 -17.15 20.24 9.21
C ALA A 161 -16.58 19.84 10.59
N ALA A 162 -16.40 20.80 11.50
CA ALA A 162 -15.74 20.60 12.80
C ALA A 162 -16.34 19.43 13.60
N ALA A 163 -15.89 18.22 13.29
CA ALA A 163 -16.37 17.00 13.88
C ALA A 163 -15.81 16.90 15.28
N SER A 164 -16.67 16.64 16.24
CA SER A 164 -16.24 16.36 17.61
C SER A 164 -15.37 15.09 17.62
N GLY A 165 -14.45 14.97 18.57
CA GLY A 165 -13.68 13.73 18.74
C GLY A 165 -14.57 12.48 18.84
N ALA A 166 -15.80 12.60 19.35
CA ALA A 166 -16.76 11.50 19.45
C ALA A 166 -17.28 11.05 18.07
N GLU A 167 -17.59 11.99 17.17
CA GLU A 167 -17.99 11.68 15.79
C GLU A 167 -16.83 11.04 15.02
N LEU A 168 -15.62 11.58 15.19
CA LEU A 168 -14.40 11.01 14.58
C LEU A 168 -14.09 9.61 15.11
N ALA A 169 -14.31 9.35 16.40
CA ALA A 169 -14.11 8.04 16.99
C ALA A 169 -15.10 7.02 16.41
N ALA A 170 -16.39 7.38 16.30
CA ALA A 170 -17.41 6.52 15.70
C ALA A 170 -17.11 6.23 14.22
N ALA A 171 -16.74 7.26 13.45
CA ALA A 171 -16.35 7.12 12.05
C ALA A 171 -15.13 6.19 11.88
N LEU A 172 -14.13 6.31 12.76
CA LEU A 172 -12.97 5.44 12.73
C LEU A 172 -13.33 4.00 13.08
N GLU A 173 -14.13 3.76 14.12
CA GLU A 173 -14.58 2.42 14.49
C GLU A 173 -15.34 1.74 13.33
N GLU A 174 -16.18 2.49 12.64
CA GLU A 174 -16.89 2.02 11.45
C GLU A 174 -15.93 1.67 10.30
N LEU A 175 -15.02 2.57 9.92
CA LEU A 175 -14.01 2.28 8.89
C LEU A 175 -13.16 1.05 9.24
N LEU A 176 -12.73 0.94 10.48
CA LEU A 176 -11.94 -0.20 10.96
C LEU A 176 -12.75 -1.50 10.94
N ALA A 177 -14.05 -1.45 11.20
CA ALA A 177 -14.94 -2.62 11.12
C ALA A 177 -15.08 -3.12 9.68
N TRP A 178 -15.10 -2.21 8.70
CA TRP A 178 -15.25 -2.56 7.28
C TRP A 178 -13.94 -2.79 6.52
N ASP A 179 -12.78 -2.40 7.04
CA ASP A 179 -11.49 -2.64 6.37
C ASP A 179 -11.07 -4.13 6.48
N VAL A 180 -11.01 -4.82 5.36
CA VAL A 180 -10.66 -6.24 5.24
C VAL A 180 -9.24 -6.56 5.72
N ARG A 181 -8.34 -5.58 5.71
CA ARG A 181 -6.91 -5.75 6.08
C ARG A 181 -6.67 -5.71 7.58
N LEU A 182 -7.61 -5.16 8.33
CA LEU A 182 -7.44 -4.86 9.75
C LEU A 182 -8.30 -5.80 10.59
N ASN A 183 -7.78 -6.26 11.71
CA ASN A 183 -8.64 -6.85 12.75
C ASN A 183 -8.86 -5.80 13.84
N SER A 184 -10.05 -5.21 13.86
CA SER A 184 -10.40 -4.13 14.79
C SER A 184 -11.00 -4.61 16.11
N ALA A 185 -11.24 -5.92 16.29
CA ALA A 185 -11.95 -6.46 17.46
C ALA A 185 -11.29 -6.14 18.81
N LEU A 186 -9.96 -5.90 18.81
CA LEU A 186 -9.18 -5.56 20.00
C LEU A 186 -8.66 -4.12 19.98
N VAL A 187 -9.12 -3.30 19.03
CA VAL A 187 -8.77 -1.89 18.94
C VAL A 187 -9.87 -1.08 19.61
N GLN A 188 -9.48 -0.26 20.58
CA GLN A 188 -10.36 0.68 21.25
C GLN A 188 -10.01 2.08 20.77
N VAL A 189 -11.01 2.79 20.26
CA VAL A 189 -10.90 4.19 19.85
C VAL A 189 -11.57 5.04 20.92
N ARG A 190 -10.88 6.08 21.39
CA ARG A 190 -11.46 7.03 22.35
C ARG A 190 -11.23 8.45 21.86
N PRO A 191 -12.21 9.36 22.02
CA PRO A 191 -11.99 10.77 21.76
C PRO A 191 -10.99 11.34 22.78
N ASP A 192 -10.18 12.27 22.32
CA ASP A 192 -9.37 13.17 23.15
C ASP A 192 -9.93 14.60 23.10
N ASP A 193 -9.34 15.53 23.83
CA ASP A 193 -9.72 16.94 23.81
C ASP A 193 -9.68 17.51 22.37
N GLY A 194 -10.78 18.15 21.96
CA GLY A 194 -10.96 18.70 20.62
C GLY A 194 -11.24 17.63 19.56
N ALA A 195 -10.40 17.60 18.51
CA ALA A 195 -10.48 16.66 17.39
C ALA A 195 -9.39 15.57 17.44
N GLY A 196 -8.87 15.26 18.64
CA GLY A 196 -7.87 14.21 18.85
C GLY A 196 -8.49 12.83 19.07
N LEU A 197 -7.72 11.77 18.80
CA LEU A 197 -8.09 10.37 19.06
C LEU A 197 -6.99 9.64 19.83
N VAL A 198 -7.38 8.86 20.83
CA VAL A 198 -6.51 7.94 21.56
C VAL A 198 -6.82 6.50 21.14
N LEU A 199 -5.81 5.79 20.63
CA LEU A 199 -5.91 4.42 20.17
C LEU A 199 -5.24 3.48 21.18
N ARG A 200 -6.00 2.49 21.68
CA ARG A 200 -5.52 1.50 22.64
C ARG A 200 -5.88 0.08 22.23
N GLY A 201 -5.20 -0.89 22.82
CA GLY A 201 -5.50 -2.31 22.65
C GLY A 201 -4.44 -3.03 21.81
N TYR A 202 -4.86 -3.98 20.98
CA TYR A 202 -3.94 -4.88 20.29
C TYR A 202 -4.23 -5.01 18.80
N VAL A 203 -3.16 -5.09 18.00
CA VAL A 203 -3.18 -5.42 16.57
C VAL A 203 -2.21 -6.56 16.26
N GLY A 204 -2.43 -7.25 15.15
CA GLY A 204 -1.69 -8.47 14.80
C GLY A 204 -0.31 -8.24 14.19
N SER A 205 -0.01 -7.04 13.69
CA SER A 205 1.29 -6.69 13.11
C SER A 205 1.59 -5.19 13.20
N ALA A 206 2.86 -4.83 13.04
CA ALA A 206 3.26 -3.42 12.94
C ALA A 206 2.66 -2.73 11.70
N ALA A 207 2.45 -3.45 10.61
CA ALA A 207 1.73 -2.94 9.44
C ALA A 207 0.27 -2.61 9.77
N GLU A 208 -0.47 -3.49 10.45
CA GLU A 208 -1.82 -3.20 10.92
C GLU A 208 -1.85 -1.98 11.85
N ARG A 209 -0.86 -1.84 12.76
CA ARG A 209 -0.74 -0.66 13.63
C ARG A 209 -0.63 0.63 12.82
N ARG A 210 0.24 0.65 11.81
CA ARG A 210 0.42 1.80 10.91
C ARG A 210 -0.88 2.12 10.18
N ASP A 211 -1.55 1.10 9.65
CA ASP A 211 -2.75 1.26 8.84
C ASP A 211 -3.95 1.76 9.68
N VAL A 212 -4.09 1.32 10.94
CA VAL A 212 -5.06 1.88 11.90
C VAL A 212 -4.78 3.36 12.18
N VAL A 213 -3.52 3.73 12.42
CA VAL A 213 -3.13 5.13 12.64
C VAL A 213 -3.43 5.97 11.39
N ARG A 214 -3.11 5.46 10.20
CA ARG A 214 -3.43 6.14 8.93
C ARG A 214 -4.94 6.31 8.75
N ALA A 215 -5.75 5.32 9.12
CA ALA A 215 -7.21 5.43 9.10
C ALA A 215 -7.73 6.54 10.03
N ALA A 216 -7.13 6.71 11.21
CA ALA A 216 -7.47 7.81 12.12
C ALA A 216 -7.21 9.20 11.50
N TRP A 217 -6.12 9.36 10.75
CA TRP A 217 -5.86 10.59 10.00
C TRP A 217 -6.81 10.76 8.81
N ARG A 218 -7.23 9.67 8.15
CA ARG A 218 -8.20 9.70 7.04
C ARG A 218 -9.57 10.22 7.45
N VAL A 219 -10.06 9.85 8.64
CA VAL A 219 -11.33 10.41 9.17
C VAL A 219 -11.23 11.88 9.56
N GLY A 220 -10.02 12.44 9.62
CA GLY A 220 -9.80 13.86 9.91
C GLY A 220 -9.39 14.17 11.36
N ALA A 221 -8.85 13.20 12.11
CA ALA A 221 -8.28 13.49 13.43
C ALA A 221 -7.19 14.56 13.35
N ALA A 222 -7.19 15.51 14.28
CA ALA A 222 -6.18 16.56 14.38
C ALA A 222 -4.91 16.09 15.13
N ALA A 223 -5.06 15.10 16.01
CA ALA A 223 -4.00 14.45 16.75
C ALA A 223 -4.35 12.97 16.97
N VAL A 224 -3.35 12.08 16.96
CA VAL A 224 -3.55 10.64 17.20
C VAL A 224 -2.51 10.13 18.20
N GLU A 225 -2.95 9.76 19.40
CA GLU A 225 -2.12 9.11 20.41
C GLU A 225 -2.28 7.57 20.31
N ALA A 226 -1.27 6.89 19.74
CA ALA A 226 -1.30 5.44 19.51
C ALA A 226 -0.25 4.67 20.33
N ALA A 227 0.22 5.24 21.45
CA ALA A 227 1.19 4.58 22.33
C ALA A 227 0.59 3.35 23.02
N GLY A 228 -0.71 3.39 23.33
CA GLY A 228 -1.43 2.27 23.93
C GLY A 228 -1.89 1.20 22.94
N LEU A 229 -1.67 1.39 21.63
CA LEU A 229 -1.98 0.42 20.59
C LEU A 229 -0.76 -0.48 20.35
N LEU A 230 -0.80 -1.68 20.92
CA LEU A 230 0.32 -2.61 20.98
C LEU A 230 0.22 -3.68 19.88
N VAL A 231 1.37 -4.12 19.38
CA VAL A 231 1.42 -5.25 18.43
C VAL A 231 1.57 -6.55 19.22
N ALA A 232 0.59 -7.45 19.06
CA ALA A 232 0.58 -8.76 19.67
C ALA A 232 0.16 -9.81 18.62
N PRO A 233 1.10 -10.55 18.01
CA PRO A 233 0.79 -11.54 16.98
C PRO A 233 -0.19 -12.64 17.45
N ALA A 234 -0.12 -13.04 18.72
CA ALA A 234 -1.00 -14.04 19.34
C ALA A 234 -2.42 -13.51 19.63
N ALA A 235 -2.64 -12.19 19.60
CA ALA A 235 -3.97 -11.59 19.79
C ALA A 235 -4.94 -11.89 18.63
N ARG A 236 -4.47 -12.61 17.61
CA ARG A 236 -5.22 -13.10 16.44
C ARG A 236 -6.01 -14.39 16.66
N ASN A 237 -6.20 -14.81 17.92
CA ASN A 237 -7.00 -15.98 18.27
C ASN A 237 -8.24 -16.12 17.36
N ASP A 238 -8.40 -17.29 16.73
CA ASP A 238 -9.46 -17.57 15.75
C ASP A 238 -10.87 -17.28 16.28
N ALA A 239 -11.06 -17.35 17.61
CA ALA A 239 -12.30 -16.98 18.27
C ALA A 239 -12.66 -15.48 18.17
N LEU A 240 -11.68 -14.60 17.95
CA LEU A 240 -11.86 -13.15 17.79
C LEU A 240 -11.99 -12.73 16.32
N ARG A 241 -11.75 -13.66 15.37
CA ARG A 241 -11.91 -13.44 13.92
C ARG A 241 -13.31 -13.75 13.38
N GLY A 242 -14.07 -14.58 14.10
CA GLY A 242 -15.21 -15.32 13.57
C GLY A 242 -16.30 -14.49 12.88
N ASP A 243 -16.61 -13.29 13.40
CA ASP A 243 -17.80 -12.54 12.98
C ASP A 243 -17.52 -11.36 12.03
N LYS A 244 -16.26 -10.96 11.84
CA LYS A 244 -15.94 -9.79 11.01
C LYS A 244 -16.28 -10.07 9.54
N HIS A 245 -15.85 -11.22 9.03
CA HIS A 245 -16.08 -11.66 7.65
C HIS A 245 -17.40 -12.43 7.46
N ALA A 246 -18.34 -12.30 8.41
CA ALA A 246 -19.68 -12.85 8.26
C ALA A 246 -20.37 -12.25 7.02
N PRO A 247 -21.33 -12.96 6.40
CA PRO A 247 -22.15 -12.42 5.32
C PRO A 247 -22.76 -11.07 5.73
N ARG A 248 -22.64 -10.08 4.85
CA ARG A 248 -23.30 -8.77 4.99
C ARG A 248 -24.32 -8.62 3.87
N ALA A 249 -25.39 -7.87 4.13
CA ALA A 249 -26.32 -7.56 3.07
C ALA A 249 -25.65 -6.63 2.04
N ASP A 250 -25.98 -6.79 0.76
CA ASP A 250 -25.39 -5.97 -0.31
C ASP A 250 -25.61 -4.47 -0.08
N ALA A 251 -26.75 -4.08 0.53
CA ALA A 251 -27.03 -2.70 0.90
C ALA A 251 -26.06 -2.14 1.95
N GLU A 252 -25.62 -2.95 2.91
CA GLU A 252 -24.63 -2.56 3.92
C GLU A 252 -23.25 -2.43 3.29
N ILE A 253 -22.88 -3.39 2.42
CA ILE A 253 -21.61 -3.34 1.66
C ILE A 253 -21.57 -2.07 0.79
N GLN A 254 -22.67 -1.77 0.09
CA GLN A 254 -22.79 -0.58 -0.75
C GLN A 254 -22.61 0.71 0.05
N GLN A 255 -23.20 0.78 1.26
CA GLN A 255 -23.03 1.94 2.14
C GLN A 255 -21.59 2.06 2.62
N ALA A 256 -20.98 0.96 3.08
CA ALA A 256 -19.58 0.95 3.53
C ALA A 256 -18.59 1.38 2.43
N ILE A 257 -18.84 1.03 1.16
CA ILE A 257 -18.03 1.52 0.03
C ILE A 257 -18.19 3.04 -0.14
N ARG A 258 -19.42 3.57 -0.04
CA ARG A 258 -19.66 5.01 -0.12
C ARG A 258 -18.98 5.76 1.03
N ASP A 259 -19.02 5.21 2.23
CA ASP A 259 -18.35 5.78 3.39
C ASP A 259 -16.83 5.74 3.18
N SER A 260 -16.27 4.65 2.64
CA SER A 260 -14.85 4.59 2.29
C SER A 260 -14.44 5.63 1.26
N PHE A 261 -15.26 5.88 0.23
CA PHE A 261 -15.01 6.94 -0.76
C PHE A 261 -15.09 8.32 -0.14
N PHE A 262 -16.04 8.54 0.77
CA PHE A 262 -16.16 9.81 1.48
C PHE A 262 -14.88 10.20 2.22
N TYR A 263 -14.20 9.24 2.85
CA TYR A 263 -12.93 9.49 3.55
C TYR A 263 -11.67 9.38 2.68
N ASP A 264 -11.77 8.89 1.43
CA ASP A 264 -10.67 8.91 0.47
C ASP A 264 -10.84 10.06 -0.53
N LEU A 265 -10.17 11.17 -0.26
CA LEU A 265 -10.24 12.37 -1.11
C LEU A 265 -9.71 12.16 -2.53
N ARG A 266 -8.95 11.08 -2.80
CA ARG A 266 -8.59 10.72 -4.18
C ARG A 266 -9.86 10.36 -4.97
N VAL A 267 -10.89 9.86 -4.29
CA VAL A 267 -12.16 9.39 -4.84
C VAL A 267 -13.26 10.33 -4.35
N ARG A 268 -13.37 11.53 -4.92
CA ARG A 268 -14.47 12.46 -4.58
C ARG A 268 -15.81 11.71 -4.61
N SER A 269 -16.43 11.55 -3.44
CA SER A 269 -17.53 10.59 -3.18
C SER A 269 -18.77 10.79 -4.06
N ASP A 270 -18.95 11.98 -4.62
CA ASP A 270 -20.16 12.37 -5.33
C ASP A 270 -20.15 11.92 -6.81
N GLU A 271 -19.00 11.47 -7.33
CA GLU A 271 -18.82 11.14 -8.74
C GLU A 271 -19.06 9.65 -9.10
N PRO A 272 -18.63 8.65 -8.29
CA PRO A 272 -18.83 7.23 -8.60
C PRO A 272 -20.16 6.66 -8.08
N GLU A 273 -20.93 6.05 -8.98
CA GLU A 273 -22.06 5.18 -8.65
C GLU A 273 -21.58 3.79 -8.24
N VAL A 274 -22.16 3.25 -7.16
CA VAL A 274 -21.83 1.93 -6.59
C VAL A 274 -23.08 1.06 -6.63
N ASP A 275 -22.99 -0.09 -7.29
CA ASP A 275 -23.99 -1.17 -7.27
C ASP A 275 -23.35 -2.45 -6.72
N VAL A 276 -24.05 -3.16 -5.83
CA VAL A 276 -23.54 -4.38 -5.20
C VAL A 276 -24.56 -5.50 -5.36
N GLN A 277 -24.12 -6.64 -5.88
CA GLN A 277 -24.95 -7.82 -6.05
C GLN A 277 -24.18 -9.07 -5.64
N HIS A 278 -24.62 -9.74 -4.58
CA HIS A 278 -23.98 -10.92 -4.00
C HIS A 278 -22.48 -10.68 -3.74
N GLY A 279 -22.13 -9.52 -3.17
CA GLY A 279 -20.74 -9.10 -2.94
C GLY A 279 -19.94 -8.75 -4.21
N GLN A 280 -20.53 -8.79 -5.40
CA GLN A 280 -19.91 -8.28 -6.64
C GLN A 280 -20.23 -6.80 -6.78
N VAL A 281 -19.19 -5.97 -6.77
CA VAL A 281 -19.31 -4.52 -6.86
C VAL A 281 -19.15 -4.09 -8.31
N THR A 282 -20.03 -3.21 -8.77
CA THR A 282 -19.90 -2.54 -10.06
C THR A 282 -19.78 -1.04 -9.81
N LEU A 283 -18.65 -0.44 -10.24
CA LEU A 283 -18.43 1.00 -10.16
C LEU A 283 -18.73 1.64 -11.52
N ARG A 284 -19.60 2.65 -11.56
CA ARG A 284 -20.00 3.38 -12.78
C ARG A 284 -19.96 4.90 -12.54
N GLY A 285 -20.00 5.68 -13.62
CA GLY A 285 -19.93 7.14 -13.53
C GLY A 285 -18.66 7.69 -14.14
N CYS A 286 -18.27 8.89 -13.71
CA CYS A 286 -17.07 9.58 -14.17
C CYS A 286 -16.18 9.93 -12.99
N VAL A 287 -14.87 10.07 -13.22
CA VAL A 287 -13.92 10.62 -12.25
C VAL A 287 -12.97 11.58 -12.95
N ASP A 288 -12.39 12.54 -12.24
CA ASP A 288 -11.53 13.56 -12.83
C ASP A 288 -10.09 13.11 -13.16
N SER A 289 -9.62 11.98 -12.62
CA SER A 289 -8.26 11.49 -12.83
C SER A 289 -8.16 9.96 -12.84
N LEU A 290 -7.11 9.43 -13.46
CA LEU A 290 -6.84 7.99 -13.44
C LEU A 290 -6.50 7.50 -12.03
N ARG A 291 -5.83 8.34 -11.22
CA ARG A 291 -5.56 8.07 -9.80
C ARG A 291 -6.85 7.90 -9.00
N ALA A 292 -7.86 8.75 -9.22
CA ALA A 292 -9.17 8.61 -8.61
C ALA A 292 -9.85 7.29 -8.99
N ARG A 293 -9.79 6.92 -10.27
CA ARG A 293 -10.34 5.62 -10.75
C ARG A 293 -9.72 4.43 -10.04
N GLN A 294 -8.39 4.44 -9.87
CA GLN A 294 -7.65 3.36 -9.23
C GLN A 294 -7.89 3.32 -7.72
N ALA A 295 -7.93 4.48 -7.06
CA ALA A 295 -8.26 4.58 -5.65
C ALA A 295 -9.66 4.04 -5.36
N ALA A 296 -10.66 4.36 -6.19
CA ALA A 296 -12.02 3.86 -6.02
C ALA A 296 -12.10 2.33 -6.07
N GLU A 297 -11.31 1.71 -6.94
CA GLU A 297 -11.21 0.26 -7.01
C GLU A 297 -10.54 -0.35 -5.78
N GLN A 298 -9.44 0.25 -5.33
CA GLN A 298 -8.72 -0.18 -4.13
C GLN A 298 -9.58 -0.07 -2.87
N ASP A 299 -10.29 1.06 -2.72
CA ASP A 299 -11.15 1.33 -1.57
C ASP A 299 -12.32 0.35 -1.53
N ALA A 300 -12.97 0.10 -2.68
CA ALA A 300 -14.03 -0.89 -2.77
C ALA A 300 -13.53 -2.32 -2.47
N LEU A 301 -12.36 -2.71 -2.99
CA LEU A 301 -11.73 -4.01 -2.67
C LEU A 301 -11.37 -4.15 -1.19
N GLY A 302 -11.13 -3.03 -0.50
CA GLY A 302 -10.81 -2.98 0.92
C GLY A 302 -12.01 -3.24 1.84
N VAL A 303 -13.24 -3.25 1.33
CA VAL A 303 -14.46 -3.40 2.13
C VAL A 303 -14.80 -4.87 2.37
N VAL A 304 -15.09 -5.22 3.62
CA VAL A 304 -15.56 -6.55 4.03
C VAL A 304 -16.84 -6.93 3.27
N GLY A 305 -16.88 -8.14 2.73
CA GLY A 305 -18.01 -8.67 1.96
C GLY A 305 -17.87 -8.47 0.44
N VAL A 306 -16.92 -7.64 -0.01
CA VAL A 306 -16.61 -7.48 -1.44
C VAL A 306 -15.83 -8.69 -1.94
N LEU A 307 -16.32 -9.32 -3.01
CA LEU A 307 -15.72 -10.48 -3.65
C LEU A 307 -14.93 -10.10 -4.91
N SER A 308 -15.46 -9.13 -5.67
CA SER A 308 -14.83 -8.63 -6.89
C SER A 308 -15.34 -7.24 -7.22
N VAL A 309 -14.49 -6.40 -7.81
CA VAL A 309 -14.87 -5.07 -8.29
C VAL A 309 -14.76 -5.04 -9.81
N SER A 310 -15.87 -4.73 -10.48
CA SER A 310 -15.91 -4.38 -11.90
C SER A 310 -15.91 -2.87 -12.02
N ASN A 311 -14.74 -2.29 -12.30
CA ASN A 311 -14.54 -0.85 -12.36
C ASN A 311 -14.77 -0.31 -13.79
N TYR A 312 -15.95 0.27 -14.03
CA TYR A 312 -16.33 0.91 -15.31
C TYR A 312 -16.32 2.44 -15.24
N LEU A 313 -15.67 3.03 -14.23
CA LEU A 313 -15.53 4.48 -14.11
C LEU A 313 -14.78 5.06 -15.31
N ARG A 314 -15.31 6.14 -15.88
CA ARG A 314 -14.69 6.86 -17.01
C ARG A 314 -13.89 8.04 -16.50
N VAL A 315 -12.61 8.11 -16.87
CA VAL A 315 -11.77 9.28 -16.53
C VAL A 315 -12.09 10.44 -17.46
N ARG A 316 -12.50 11.57 -16.89
CA ARG A 316 -12.80 12.84 -17.57
C ARG A 316 -12.06 13.99 -16.89
N PRO A 317 -10.82 14.28 -17.31
CA PRO A 317 -10.06 15.39 -16.76
C PRO A 317 -10.82 16.71 -16.90
N ARG A 318 -10.92 17.47 -15.80
CA ARG A 318 -11.60 18.78 -15.76
C ARG A 318 -10.98 19.77 -16.74
N GLN A 319 -9.67 19.67 -16.94
CA GLN A 319 -8.91 20.43 -17.91
C GLN A 319 -8.20 19.46 -18.85
N PRO A 320 -8.78 19.19 -20.04
CA PRO A 320 -8.11 18.39 -21.06
C PRO A 320 -6.79 19.06 -21.46
N ALA A 321 -5.71 18.28 -21.50
CA ALA A 321 -4.41 18.74 -21.97
C ALA A 321 -4.15 18.19 -23.38
N ALA A 322 -3.37 18.92 -24.18
CA ALA A 322 -2.89 18.41 -25.46
C ALA A 322 -1.97 17.19 -25.23
N ASP A 323 -2.08 16.18 -26.08
CA ASP A 323 -1.30 14.95 -25.96
C ASP A 323 0.21 15.21 -25.95
N THR A 324 0.68 16.19 -26.73
CA THR A 324 2.10 16.61 -26.72
C THR A 324 2.54 17.08 -25.33
N SER A 325 1.72 17.87 -24.65
CA SER A 325 1.99 18.31 -23.28
C SER A 325 1.93 17.15 -22.29
N ILE A 326 0.95 16.24 -22.42
CA ILE A 326 0.85 15.04 -21.57
C ILE A 326 2.12 14.19 -21.72
N GLN A 327 2.55 13.93 -22.95
CA GLN A 327 3.76 13.16 -23.23
C GLN A 327 5.00 13.79 -22.58
N VAL A 328 5.19 15.10 -22.75
CA VAL A 328 6.32 15.83 -22.14
C VAL A 328 6.27 15.75 -20.61
N HIS A 329 5.12 15.98 -19.99
CA HIS A 329 4.99 15.93 -18.54
C HIS A 329 5.20 14.52 -17.97
N VAL A 330 4.67 13.48 -18.62
CA VAL A 330 4.89 12.08 -18.23
C VAL A 330 6.36 11.73 -18.34
N GLN A 331 7.01 12.05 -19.46
CA GLN A 331 8.44 11.78 -19.63
C GLN A 331 9.28 12.50 -18.57
N ALA A 332 8.96 13.76 -18.28
CA ALA A 332 9.64 14.53 -17.24
C ALA A 332 9.42 13.94 -15.83
N ALA A 333 8.21 13.46 -15.52
CA ALA A 333 7.90 12.84 -14.23
C ALA A 333 8.64 11.51 -14.03
N LEU A 334 8.71 10.66 -15.07
CA LEU A 334 9.48 9.41 -15.03
C LEU A 334 10.98 9.69 -14.81
N LEU A 335 11.51 10.75 -15.42
CA LEU A 335 12.91 11.17 -15.21
C LEU A 335 13.15 11.74 -13.80
N ARG A 336 12.14 12.36 -13.17
CA ARG A 336 12.22 12.85 -11.80
C ARG A 336 12.08 11.75 -10.77
N ASP A 337 11.46 10.62 -11.11
CA ASP A 337 11.26 9.54 -10.15
C ASP A 337 12.59 8.80 -9.86
N PRO A 338 12.96 8.62 -8.58
CA PRO A 338 14.27 8.08 -8.24
C PRO A 338 14.44 6.59 -8.58
N TYR A 339 13.35 5.82 -8.71
CA TYR A 339 13.40 4.44 -9.19
C TYR A 339 13.56 4.38 -10.72
N LEU A 340 12.97 5.34 -11.43
CA LEU A 340 12.80 5.25 -12.88
C LEU A 340 13.83 6.05 -13.69
N GLN A 341 14.44 7.07 -13.09
CA GLN A 341 15.35 8.03 -13.75
C GLN A 341 16.50 7.39 -14.55
N ARG A 342 16.91 6.16 -14.21
CA ARG A 342 18.02 5.45 -14.86
C ARG A 342 17.61 4.73 -16.14
N PHE A 343 16.32 4.51 -16.35
CA PHE A 343 15.81 3.76 -17.50
C PHE A 343 15.49 4.71 -18.65
N ALA A 344 15.86 4.29 -19.86
CA ALA A 344 15.44 4.95 -21.09
C ALA A 344 14.00 4.52 -21.42
N LEU A 345 13.03 5.24 -20.86
CA LEU A 345 11.61 4.99 -21.09
C LEU A 345 11.07 5.91 -22.18
N GLU A 346 10.39 5.34 -23.15
CA GLU A 346 9.69 6.05 -24.22
C GLU A 346 8.22 6.21 -23.86
N VAL A 347 7.67 7.38 -24.17
CA VAL A 347 6.29 7.74 -23.84
C VAL A 347 5.58 8.21 -25.10
N VAL A 348 4.39 7.68 -25.36
CA VAL A 348 3.50 8.14 -26.43
C VAL A 348 2.15 8.46 -25.82
N ALA A 349 1.64 9.67 -26.04
CA ALA A 349 0.29 10.04 -25.62
C ALA A 349 -0.63 10.22 -26.84
N CYS A 350 -1.84 9.65 -26.78
CA CYS A 350 -2.89 9.84 -27.78
C CYS A 350 -4.26 9.85 -27.11
N ASN A 351 -5.03 10.93 -27.28
CA ASN A 351 -6.33 11.17 -26.64
C ASN A 351 -6.29 10.95 -25.12
N GLY A 352 -5.23 11.45 -24.46
CA GLY A 352 -4.99 11.26 -23.02
C GLY A 352 -4.61 9.84 -22.60
N GLN A 353 -4.51 8.88 -23.53
CA GLN A 353 -4.00 7.53 -23.27
C GLN A 353 -2.48 7.53 -23.42
N VAL A 354 -1.79 7.14 -22.37
CA VAL A 354 -0.32 7.08 -22.31
C VAL A 354 0.12 5.64 -22.55
N ARG A 355 0.99 5.42 -23.52
CA ARG A 355 1.71 4.16 -23.71
C ARG A 355 3.15 4.32 -23.28
N LEU A 356 3.63 3.38 -22.45
CA LEU A 356 5.00 3.32 -21.97
C LEU A 356 5.75 2.18 -22.67
N TYR A 357 6.94 2.46 -23.21
CA TYR A 357 7.84 1.48 -23.81
C TYR A 357 9.26 1.60 -23.25
N GLY A 358 10.02 0.52 -23.38
CA GLY A 358 11.37 0.42 -22.82
C GLY A 358 11.52 -0.84 -21.97
N THR A 359 12.66 -0.93 -21.28
CA THR A 359 13.03 -2.08 -20.46
C THR A 359 13.37 -1.62 -19.05
N VAL A 360 12.82 -2.31 -18.05
CA VAL A 360 13.06 -2.05 -16.61
C VAL A 360 13.49 -3.34 -15.93
N ASP A 361 14.21 -3.24 -14.81
CA ASP A 361 14.81 -4.42 -14.17
C ASP A 361 13.77 -5.34 -13.52
N SER A 362 12.69 -4.79 -12.94
CA SER A 362 11.67 -5.58 -12.26
C SER A 362 10.22 -5.14 -12.54
N HIS A 363 9.27 -5.98 -12.14
CA HIS A 363 7.85 -5.59 -12.17
C HIS A 363 7.54 -4.45 -11.20
N TYR A 364 8.36 -4.23 -10.17
CA TYR A 364 8.18 -3.05 -9.31
C TYR A 364 8.42 -1.75 -10.07
N GLU A 365 9.53 -1.63 -10.81
CA GLU A 365 9.75 -0.43 -11.60
C GLU A 365 8.73 -0.31 -12.73
N LYS A 366 8.29 -1.44 -13.31
CA LYS A 366 7.19 -1.44 -14.27
C LYS A 366 5.94 -0.81 -13.66
N GLN A 367 5.51 -1.25 -12.49
CA GLN A 367 4.34 -0.69 -11.80
C GLN A 367 4.55 0.75 -11.36
N ARG A 368 5.73 1.08 -10.83
CA ARG A 368 6.05 2.45 -10.44
C ARG A 368 5.90 3.40 -11.62
N ALA A 369 6.28 2.98 -12.83
CA ALA A 369 6.07 3.76 -14.04
C ALA A 369 4.58 3.97 -14.36
N THR A 370 3.74 2.95 -14.15
CA THR A 370 2.27 3.11 -14.24
C THR A 370 1.76 4.12 -13.22
N GLU A 371 2.18 4.02 -11.96
CA GLU A 371 1.73 4.89 -10.87
C GLU A 371 2.12 6.35 -11.09
N VAL A 372 3.37 6.59 -11.49
CA VAL A 372 3.90 7.93 -11.82
C VAL A 372 3.16 8.53 -13.01
N ALA A 373 2.89 7.75 -14.07
CA ALA A 373 2.11 8.24 -15.20
C ALA A 373 0.64 8.50 -14.82
N ALA A 374 0.04 7.62 -14.03
CA ALA A 374 -1.37 7.71 -13.64
C ALA A 374 -1.67 8.83 -12.64
N SER A 375 -0.68 9.32 -11.90
CA SER A 375 -0.84 10.44 -10.98
C SER A 375 -0.91 11.79 -11.69
N LEU A 376 -0.49 11.88 -12.96
CA LEU A 376 -0.44 13.15 -13.67
C LEU A 376 -1.80 13.59 -14.21
N ARG A 377 -2.04 14.90 -14.16
CA ARG A 377 -3.22 15.54 -14.73
C ARG A 377 -3.32 15.31 -16.24
N GLY A 378 -4.55 15.11 -16.72
CA GLY A 378 -4.83 14.89 -18.15
C GLY A 378 -4.64 13.45 -18.62
N VAL A 379 -4.00 12.57 -17.82
CA VAL A 379 -3.87 11.14 -18.14
C VAL A 379 -5.19 10.42 -17.89
N VAL A 380 -5.73 9.82 -18.93
CA VAL A 380 -7.03 9.11 -18.94
C VAL A 380 -6.82 7.61 -18.76
N ALA A 381 -5.80 7.05 -19.39
CA ALA A 381 -5.44 5.64 -19.29
C ALA A 381 -3.92 5.49 -19.44
N VAL A 382 -3.37 4.45 -18.81
CA VAL A 382 -1.97 4.06 -18.99
C VAL A 382 -1.95 2.62 -19.49
N ASP A 383 -1.35 2.42 -20.65
CA ASP A 383 -1.03 1.12 -21.22
C ASP A 383 0.48 0.89 -21.08
N ASN A 384 0.84 -0.01 -20.17
CA ASN A 384 2.22 -0.23 -19.78
C ASN A 384 2.84 -1.41 -20.55
N GLY A 385 3.42 -1.07 -21.69
CA GLY A 385 4.18 -1.95 -22.57
C GLY A 385 5.63 -2.17 -22.16
N LEU A 386 6.06 -1.73 -20.97
CA LEU A 386 7.43 -1.95 -20.51
C LEU A 386 7.75 -3.44 -20.43
N THR A 387 8.91 -3.80 -20.95
CA THR A 387 9.44 -5.15 -20.82
C THR A 387 10.24 -5.23 -19.54
N VAL A 388 9.91 -6.20 -18.70
CA VAL A 388 10.86 -6.68 -17.70
C VAL A 388 11.61 -7.80 -18.42
N PRO A 389 12.95 -7.75 -18.53
CA PRO A 389 13.70 -8.79 -19.18
C PRO A 389 13.49 -10.08 -18.38
N ALA A 390 12.51 -10.86 -18.81
CA ALA A 390 12.18 -12.13 -18.23
C ALA A 390 13.23 -13.14 -18.69
N TRP A 391 13.82 -13.81 -17.71
CA TRP A 391 14.17 -15.22 -17.89
C TRP A 391 12.91 -16.01 -18.27
N PRO A 392 13.02 -17.19 -18.91
CA PRO A 392 11.89 -17.80 -19.61
C PRO A 392 10.81 -18.27 -18.63
N THR A 393 9.64 -17.63 -18.64
CA THR A 393 8.40 -18.39 -18.50
C THR A 393 7.31 -17.87 -19.43
N ALA A 394 6.68 -18.84 -20.08
CA ALA A 394 5.77 -18.67 -21.18
C ALA A 394 4.43 -18.04 -20.76
N GLY A 395 3.94 -17.14 -21.62
CA GLY A 395 2.53 -16.93 -21.94
C GLY A 395 1.53 -16.84 -20.79
N GLY A 396 1.25 -15.62 -20.34
CA GLY A 396 0.08 -15.33 -19.53
C GLY A 396 -0.02 -13.85 -19.21
N SER A 397 -1.07 -13.19 -19.71
CA SER A 397 -1.45 -11.83 -19.34
C SER A 397 -2.04 -11.84 -17.93
N ASP A 398 -1.21 -11.78 -16.89
CA ASP A 398 -1.67 -11.59 -15.51
C ASP A 398 -1.63 -10.10 -15.13
N TYR A 399 -2.81 -9.48 -15.19
CA TYR A 399 -3.13 -8.09 -14.88
C TYR A 399 -2.73 -7.65 -13.45
N TYR A 400 -2.37 -8.59 -12.56
CA TYR A 400 -2.02 -8.32 -11.15
C TYR A 400 -0.52 -8.40 -10.81
N ALA A 401 0.35 -8.85 -11.71
CA ALA A 401 1.79 -8.95 -11.44
C ALA A 401 2.46 -7.57 -11.21
N CYS A 402 1.89 -6.51 -11.79
CA CYS A 402 2.39 -5.16 -11.62
C CYS A 402 2.05 -4.59 -10.22
N TYR A 403 0.88 -4.85 -9.65
CA TYR A 403 0.49 -4.30 -8.34
C TYR A 403 1.37 -4.68 -7.14
N LEU A 404 2.27 -5.66 -7.29
CA LEU A 404 2.85 -6.40 -6.16
C LEU A 404 4.36 -6.21 -5.99
N ALA A 405 4.98 -5.34 -6.77
CA ALA A 405 6.36 -4.92 -6.56
C ALA A 405 7.38 -6.08 -6.45
N TYR A 406 7.16 -7.13 -7.24
CA TYR A 406 7.87 -8.40 -7.20
C TYR A 406 8.98 -8.43 -8.26
N ASP A 407 10.20 -8.72 -7.85
CA ASP A 407 11.28 -9.17 -8.73
C ASP A 407 11.67 -10.58 -8.31
N PRO A 408 11.47 -11.62 -9.14
CA PRO A 408 12.01 -12.93 -8.84
C PRO A 408 13.54 -12.82 -8.77
N ALA A 409 14.11 -12.99 -7.58
CA ALA A 409 15.51 -13.37 -7.45
C ALA A 409 15.72 -14.73 -8.15
N ALA A 410 16.01 -14.68 -9.45
CA ALA A 410 16.15 -15.80 -10.39
C ALA A 410 14.97 -16.79 -10.43
N PRO A 411 14.73 -17.47 -11.58
CA PRO A 411 14.03 -18.73 -11.54
C PRO A 411 14.73 -19.64 -10.55
N ALA A 412 13.99 -20.12 -9.57
CA ALA A 412 14.27 -21.41 -8.97
C ALA A 412 13.95 -22.56 -9.95
N SER A 413 14.26 -22.43 -11.26
CA SER A 413 13.97 -23.48 -12.25
C SER A 413 14.71 -24.77 -11.90
N ASP A 414 15.83 -24.64 -11.20
CA ASP A 414 16.72 -25.74 -10.83
C ASP A 414 16.66 -26.08 -9.33
N LEU A 415 15.85 -25.36 -8.52
CA LEU A 415 15.69 -25.76 -7.12
C LEU A 415 14.85 -27.05 -7.04
N PRO A 416 15.23 -28.01 -6.16
CA PRO A 416 14.38 -29.14 -5.86
C PRO A 416 12.99 -28.67 -5.41
N ASN A 417 11.93 -29.34 -5.89
CA ASN A 417 10.55 -28.98 -5.53
C ASN A 417 10.35 -28.85 -4.01
N ALA A 418 11.03 -29.67 -3.21
CA ALA A 418 10.96 -29.63 -1.74
C ALA A 418 11.52 -28.31 -1.17
N THR A 419 12.65 -27.82 -1.70
CA THR A 419 13.23 -26.54 -1.28
C THR A 419 12.34 -25.37 -1.69
N LEU A 420 11.78 -25.41 -2.90
CA LEU A 420 10.86 -24.38 -3.36
C LEU A 420 9.56 -24.37 -2.53
N GLN A 421 9.00 -25.54 -2.23
CA GLN A 421 7.84 -25.67 -1.35
C GLN A 421 8.13 -25.08 0.04
N GLN A 422 9.25 -25.44 0.65
CA GLN A 422 9.66 -24.91 1.96
C GLN A 422 9.81 -23.38 1.94
N ARG A 423 10.39 -22.81 0.86
CA ARG A 423 10.50 -21.34 0.71
C ARG A 423 9.13 -20.67 0.67
N ILE A 424 8.18 -21.22 -0.09
CA ILE A 424 6.82 -20.69 -0.20
C ILE A 424 6.08 -20.80 1.15
N GLU A 425 6.17 -21.95 1.81
CA GLU A 425 5.57 -22.17 3.14
C GLU A 425 6.14 -21.19 4.17
N GLN A 426 7.44 -20.92 4.13
CA GLN A 426 8.07 -19.90 4.97
C GLN A 426 7.54 -18.49 4.65
N GLN A 427 7.39 -18.12 3.37
CA GLN A 427 6.82 -16.80 3.01
C GLN A 427 5.40 -16.61 3.52
N LEU A 428 4.57 -17.64 3.40
CA LEU A 428 3.21 -17.64 3.95
C LEU A 428 3.23 -17.51 5.48
N ALA A 429 4.13 -18.22 6.16
CA ALA A 429 4.23 -18.19 7.62
C ALA A 429 4.73 -16.85 8.19
N TRP A 430 5.59 -16.14 7.45
CA TRP A 430 6.09 -14.82 7.83
C TRP A 430 5.15 -13.68 7.44
N THR A 431 4.19 -13.92 6.55
CA THR A 431 3.16 -12.96 6.19
C THR A 431 2.06 -12.97 7.26
N PRO A 432 1.85 -11.88 8.01
CA PRO A 432 0.92 -11.86 9.12
C PRO A 432 -0.46 -12.39 8.72
N LEU A 433 -1.11 -11.83 7.71
CA LEU A 433 -2.51 -12.19 7.37
C LEU A 433 -2.67 -13.68 7.00
N LEU A 434 -1.61 -14.32 6.49
CA LEU A 434 -1.66 -15.69 5.97
C LEU A 434 -1.14 -16.74 6.95
N ALA A 435 -0.36 -16.34 7.93
CA ALA A 435 0.36 -17.25 8.83
C ALA A 435 -0.53 -18.21 9.63
N THR A 436 -1.80 -17.86 9.81
CA THR A 436 -2.81 -18.66 10.53
C THR A 436 -3.85 -19.28 9.60
N GLN A 437 -3.78 -19.00 8.29
CA GLN A 437 -4.74 -19.51 7.33
C GLN A 437 -4.41 -20.98 6.99
N PRO A 438 -5.40 -21.87 6.84
CA PRO A 438 -5.17 -23.26 6.49
C PRO A 438 -4.84 -23.40 4.99
N ILE A 439 -3.62 -22.98 4.61
CA ILE A 439 -3.09 -23.03 3.24
C ILE A 439 -2.10 -24.19 3.14
N THR A 440 -2.35 -25.10 2.19
CA THR A 440 -1.45 -26.19 1.82
C THR A 440 -0.77 -25.87 0.49
N VAL A 441 0.55 -26.02 0.44
CA VAL A 441 1.38 -25.77 -0.73
C VAL A 441 1.88 -27.09 -1.31
N ALA A 442 1.78 -27.26 -2.62
CA ALA A 442 2.42 -28.36 -3.33
C ALA A 442 3.17 -27.83 -4.55
N VAL A 443 4.43 -28.25 -4.74
CA VAL A 443 5.25 -27.79 -5.87
C VAL A 443 5.57 -28.94 -6.82
N ARG A 444 5.39 -28.71 -8.12
CA ARG A 444 5.80 -29.63 -9.19
C ARG A 444 6.38 -28.87 -10.36
N ARG A 445 7.65 -29.16 -10.70
CA ARG A 445 8.36 -28.56 -11.86
C ARG A 445 8.29 -27.03 -11.85
N GLY A 446 8.55 -26.42 -10.70
CA GLY A 446 8.51 -24.96 -10.54
C GLY A 446 7.11 -24.33 -10.49
N GLN A 447 6.03 -25.12 -10.65
CA GLN A 447 4.66 -24.67 -10.46
C GLN A 447 4.20 -24.94 -9.03
N ALA A 448 3.71 -23.90 -8.34
CA ALA A 448 3.10 -24.02 -7.02
C ALA A 448 1.57 -24.17 -7.13
N THR A 449 1.00 -25.11 -6.40
CA THR A 449 -0.45 -25.30 -6.26
C THR A 449 -0.83 -24.96 -4.82
N LEU A 450 -1.71 -23.98 -4.65
CA LEU A 450 -2.21 -23.55 -3.34
C LEU A 450 -3.62 -24.10 -3.15
N THR A 451 -3.86 -24.80 -2.06
CA THR A 451 -5.16 -25.41 -1.70
C THR A 451 -5.50 -25.13 -0.24
N GLY A 452 -6.79 -25.15 0.09
CA GLY A 452 -7.26 -24.82 1.44
C GLY A 452 -8.36 -23.77 1.42
N THR A 453 -8.58 -23.15 2.58
CA THR A 453 -9.57 -22.10 2.77
C THR A 453 -8.90 -20.86 3.31
N VAL A 454 -9.27 -19.69 2.80
CA VAL A 454 -8.84 -18.38 3.31
C VAL A 454 -10.06 -17.52 3.62
N ASP A 455 -9.91 -16.53 4.49
CA ASP A 455 -11.06 -15.73 4.93
C ASP A 455 -11.53 -14.77 3.83
N THR A 456 -10.61 -14.20 3.06
CA THR A 456 -10.93 -13.12 2.10
C THR A 456 -10.31 -13.36 0.72
N TRP A 457 -10.86 -12.68 -0.30
CA TRP A 457 -10.24 -12.67 -1.63
C TRP A 457 -8.85 -12.00 -1.63
N LEU A 458 -8.65 -11.03 -0.75
CA LEU A 458 -7.35 -10.39 -0.55
C LEU A 458 -6.32 -11.41 -0.03
N ASP A 459 -6.68 -12.24 0.95
CA ASP A 459 -5.81 -13.31 1.45
C ASP A 459 -5.48 -14.32 0.34
N ARG A 460 -6.48 -14.67 -0.49
CA ARG A 460 -6.27 -15.55 -1.64
C ARG A 460 -5.23 -14.96 -2.60
N GLN A 461 -5.31 -13.67 -2.88
CA GLN A 461 -4.37 -12.98 -3.76
C GLN A 461 -2.97 -12.85 -3.12
N ALA A 462 -2.91 -12.44 -1.86
CA ALA A 462 -1.67 -12.35 -1.10
C ALA A 462 -0.94 -13.70 -1.00
N ALA A 463 -1.67 -14.81 -0.90
CA ALA A 463 -1.08 -16.15 -0.91
C ALA A 463 -0.44 -16.50 -2.26
N ALA A 464 -1.07 -16.11 -3.38
CA ALA A 464 -0.46 -16.28 -4.70
C ALA A 464 0.82 -15.45 -4.85
N LEU A 465 0.81 -14.22 -4.33
CA LEU A 465 2.00 -13.38 -4.29
C LEU A 465 3.13 -14.04 -3.50
N CYS A 466 2.86 -14.49 -2.28
CA CYS A 466 3.86 -15.14 -1.44
C CYS A 466 4.46 -16.37 -2.14
N ALA A 467 3.66 -17.10 -2.93
CA ALA A 467 4.15 -18.22 -3.71
C ALA A 467 5.09 -17.78 -4.84
N HIS A 468 4.78 -16.69 -5.53
CA HIS A 468 5.71 -16.08 -6.48
C HIS A 468 6.98 -15.59 -5.79
N GLU A 469 6.87 -14.81 -4.69
CA GLU A 469 8.00 -14.34 -3.88
C GLU A 469 8.87 -15.49 -3.33
N GLY A 470 8.28 -16.67 -3.11
CA GLY A 470 9.00 -17.90 -2.76
C GLY A 470 9.84 -18.50 -3.90
N GLY A 471 9.61 -18.07 -5.15
CA GLY A 471 10.32 -18.49 -6.36
C GLY A 471 9.48 -19.32 -7.35
N ALA A 472 8.15 -19.38 -7.19
CA ALA A 472 7.30 -20.14 -8.11
C ALA A 472 7.23 -19.47 -9.49
N GLY A 473 7.55 -20.23 -10.54
CA GLY A 473 7.45 -19.76 -11.93
C GLY A 473 6.01 -19.67 -12.43
N SER A 474 5.08 -20.43 -11.83
CA SER A 474 3.64 -20.24 -12.01
C SER A 474 2.89 -20.68 -10.76
N VAL A 475 1.74 -20.05 -10.49
CA VAL A 475 0.92 -20.36 -9.32
C VAL A 475 -0.48 -20.77 -9.75
N ARG A 476 -0.86 -22.00 -9.42
CA ARG A 476 -2.23 -22.49 -9.53
C ARG A 476 -2.94 -22.26 -8.20
N ASN A 477 -3.64 -21.14 -8.10
CA ASN A 477 -4.35 -20.75 -6.89
C ASN A 477 -5.75 -21.40 -6.82
N LEU A 478 -5.89 -22.50 -6.07
CA LEU A 478 -7.14 -23.23 -5.83
C LEU A 478 -7.71 -22.99 -4.42
N LEU A 479 -7.27 -21.93 -3.74
CA LEU A 479 -7.80 -21.54 -2.45
C LEU A 479 -9.27 -21.18 -2.57
N ARG A 480 -10.09 -21.70 -1.65
CA ARG A 480 -11.49 -21.33 -1.49
C ARG A 480 -11.55 -20.15 -0.53
N VAL A 481 -12.19 -19.07 -0.93
CA VAL A 481 -12.55 -18.01 0.03
C VAL A 481 -13.72 -18.54 0.85
N ARG A 482 -13.71 -18.29 2.17
CA ARG A 482 -14.84 -18.61 3.05
C ARG A 482 -16.06 -17.86 2.53
N ALA A 483 -16.87 -18.54 1.72
CA ALA A 483 -18.03 -17.95 1.09
C ALA A 483 -19.10 -17.68 2.15
N PRO A 484 -19.93 -16.65 1.96
CA PRO A 484 -21.12 -16.49 2.76
C PRO A 484 -21.97 -17.76 2.64
N GLY A 485 -22.30 -18.39 3.76
CA GLY A 485 -23.36 -19.40 3.76
C GLY A 485 -24.68 -18.76 3.28
N PRO A 486 -25.60 -19.51 2.68
CA PRO A 486 -26.91 -18.97 2.32
C PRO A 486 -27.55 -18.41 3.59
N ALA A 487 -28.07 -17.17 3.51
CA ALA A 487 -28.93 -16.62 4.55
C ALA A 487 -30.09 -17.60 4.75
N ALA A 488 -30.22 -18.12 5.97
CA ALA A 488 -31.30 -19.02 6.35
C ALA A 488 -32.64 -18.28 6.44
#